data_AF-A0A4Y3KM98-F1
#
_entry.id   AF-A0A4Y3KM98-F1
#
_cell.length_a   1.000
_cell.length_b   1.000
_cell.length_c   1.000
_cell.angle_alpha   90.00
_cell.angle_beta   90.00
_cell.angle_gamma   90.00
#
_symmetry.space_group_name_H-M   'P 1'
#
loop_
_entity.id
_entity.type
_entity.pdbx_description
1 polymer ?
#
loop_
_entity_poly.entity_id
_entity_poly.type
_entity_poly.pdbx_seq_one_letter_code
_entity_poly.pdbx_strand_id
1 'polypeptide(L)'
;MADEFSVDTAALRSDVSVWRGWQDRLGDMAAAVPTVGTDLDPLAFSLLPGADQVRAAYASIAAGLADQVATGAGVLDGIATTLTTVAGLYEDVESDVVQSFRR
;
A
#
# COMPACT_ATOMS: atom_id res chain seq x y z
N MET A 1 19.45 -27.56 -20.75
CA MET A 1 18.33 -26.60 -20.70
C MET A 1 17.80 -26.51 -19.26
N ALA A 2 18.59 -25.96 -18.34
CA ALA A 2 18.20 -25.82 -16.92
C ALA A 2 18.58 -24.47 -16.29
N ASP A 3 19.21 -23.56 -17.05
CA ASP A 3 19.72 -22.26 -16.52
C ASP A 3 18.73 -21.10 -16.68
N GLU A 4 17.52 -21.31 -17.18
CA GLU A 4 16.57 -20.22 -17.46
C GLU A 4 15.58 -19.94 -16.32
N PHE A 5 15.67 -20.68 -15.19
CA PHE A 5 14.69 -20.63 -14.10
C PHE A 5 15.26 -20.29 -12.71
N SER A 6 16.49 -19.76 -12.60
CA SER A 6 16.95 -19.27 -11.28
C SER A 6 16.22 -17.96 -10.95
N VAL A 7 15.08 -18.06 -10.28
CA VAL A 7 14.40 -16.89 -9.73
C VAL A 7 15.14 -16.44 -8.48
N ASP A 8 15.59 -15.19 -8.49
CA ASP A 8 16.22 -14.57 -7.33
C ASP A 8 15.15 -14.23 -6.28
N THR A 9 14.95 -15.15 -5.34
CA THR A 9 14.00 -14.99 -4.22
C THR A 9 14.42 -13.86 -3.27
N ALA A 10 15.72 -13.53 -3.21
CA ALA A 10 16.20 -12.38 -2.44
C ALA A 10 15.77 -11.07 -3.10
N ALA A 11 15.80 -10.97 -4.43
CA ALA A 11 15.25 -9.82 -5.16
C ALA A 11 13.74 -9.68 -4.92
N LEU A 12 12.97 -10.77 -4.98
CA LEU A 12 11.52 -10.74 -4.68
C LEU A 12 11.24 -10.24 -3.26
N ARG A 13 12.02 -10.68 -2.27
CA ARG A 13 11.90 -10.22 -0.88
C ARG A 13 12.35 -8.77 -0.69
N SER A 14 13.35 -8.32 -1.45
CA SER A 14 13.74 -6.90 -1.48
C SER A 14 12.57 -6.05 -1.98
N ASP A 15 11.93 -6.47 -3.08
CA ASP A 15 10.78 -5.75 -3.65
C ASP A 15 9.59 -5.68 -2.69
N VAL A 16 9.33 -6.72 -1.89
CA VAL A 16 8.32 -6.69 -0.81
C VAL A 16 8.51 -5.49 0.12
N SER A 17 9.76 -5.21 0.51
CA SER A 17 10.06 -4.07 1.40
C SER A 17 9.77 -2.72 0.73
N VAL A 18 9.97 -2.61 -0.59
CA VAL A 18 9.65 -1.42 -1.37
C VAL A 18 8.14 -1.17 -1.40
N TRP A 19 7.35 -2.21 -1.66
CA TRP A 19 5.89 -2.12 -1.71
C TRP A 19 5.29 -1.75 -0.36
N ARG A 20 5.76 -2.36 0.73
CA ARG A 20 5.35 -2.00 2.10
C ARG A 20 5.77 -0.58 2.47
N GLY A 21 6.98 -0.16 2.09
CA GLY A 21 7.42 1.22 2.32
C GLY A 21 6.54 2.26 1.60
N TRP A 22 6.00 1.93 0.42
CA TRP A 22 5.02 2.78 -0.26
C TRP A 22 3.65 2.76 0.42
N GLN A 23 3.22 1.62 0.95
CA GLN A 23 1.99 1.51 1.74
C GLN A 23 2.06 2.40 2.98
N ASP A 24 3.18 2.38 3.71
CA ASP A 24 3.40 3.23 4.88
C ASP A 24 3.33 4.71 4.52
N ARG A 25 4.01 5.12 3.43
CA ARG A 25 3.96 6.50 2.93
C ARG A 25 2.55 6.96 2.56
N LEU A 26 1.75 6.08 1.96
CA LEU A 26 0.35 6.37 1.68
C LEU A 26 -0.44 6.60 2.98
N GLY A 27 -0.19 5.78 4.01
CA GLY A 27 -0.76 5.97 5.35
C GLY A 27 -0.39 7.32 5.96
N ASP A 28 0.88 7.69 5.91
CA ASP A 28 1.38 8.98 6.39
C ASP A 28 0.73 10.15 5.65
N MET A 29 0.60 10.04 4.32
CA MET A 29 -0.05 11.06 3.49
C MET A 29 -1.54 11.21 3.83
N ALA A 30 -2.25 10.10 4.09
CA ALA A 30 -3.65 10.16 4.54
C ALA A 30 -3.79 10.80 5.92
N ALA A 31 -2.90 10.48 6.86
CA ALA A 31 -2.90 11.06 8.19
C ALA A 31 -2.61 12.57 8.19
N ALA A 32 -1.91 13.07 7.17
CA ALA A 32 -1.62 14.49 6.98
C ALA A 32 -2.80 15.31 6.39
N VAL A 33 -3.87 14.66 5.90
CA VAL A 33 -5.04 15.36 5.37
C VAL A 33 -5.80 16.00 6.53
N PRO A 34 -6.03 17.33 6.52
CA PRO A 34 -6.74 18.00 7.61
C PRO A 34 -8.16 17.44 7.79
N THR A 35 -8.65 17.42 9.02
CA THR A 35 -10.01 16.99 9.34
C THR A 35 -10.84 18.15 9.85
N VAL A 36 -12.07 18.30 9.32
CA VAL A 36 -13.01 19.32 9.80
C VAL A 36 -13.45 18.97 11.21
N GLY A 37 -13.29 19.92 12.14
CA GLY A 37 -13.57 19.72 13.57
C GLY A 37 -12.33 19.38 14.40
N THR A 38 -11.25 18.88 13.79
CA THR A 38 -9.97 18.64 14.47
C THR A 38 -8.94 19.69 14.08
N ASP A 39 -8.66 19.82 12.79
CA ASP A 39 -7.62 20.70 12.23
C ASP A 39 -8.21 21.97 11.62
N LEU A 40 -9.42 21.85 11.05
CA LEU A 40 -10.14 22.97 10.46
C LEU A 40 -11.28 23.40 11.38
N ASP A 41 -11.33 24.70 11.70
CA ASP A 41 -12.38 25.28 12.53
C ASP A 41 -13.76 25.11 11.86
N PRO A 42 -14.69 24.34 12.46
CA PRO A 42 -16.02 24.14 11.90
C PRO A 42 -16.85 25.43 11.85
N LEU A 43 -16.57 26.42 12.73
CA LEU A 43 -17.28 27.70 12.77
C LEU A 43 -16.81 28.67 11.68
N ALA A 44 -15.59 28.50 11.16
CA ALA A 44 -15.12 29.25 10.00
C ALA A 44 -16.00 28.99 8.76
N PHE A 45 -16.71 27.86 8.73
CA PHE A 45 -17.59 27.49 7.63
C PHE A 45 -19.07 27.87 7.80
N SER A 46 -19.49 28.37 8.97
CA SER A 46 -20.91 28.60 9.27
C SER A 46 -21.36 30.07 9.18
N LEU A 47 -20.44 31.03 9.30
CA LEU A 47 -20.75 32.45 9.43
C LEU A 47 -20.75 33.21 8.09
N LEU A 48 -20.22 32.62 7.02
CA LEU A 48 -20.02 33.29 5.73
C LEU A 48 -20.89 32.65 4.63
N PRO A 49 -21.63 33.44 3.83
CA PRO A 49 -22.33 32.93 2.66
C PRO A 49 -21.39 32.16 1.73
N GLY A 50 -21.74 30.92 1.39
CA GLY A 50 -20.93 30.04 0.53
C GLY A 50 -19.91 29.17 1.26
N ALA A 51 -19.67 29.38 2.56
CA ALA A 51 -18.70 28.58 3.31
C ALA A 51 -19.18 27.14 3.54
N ASP A 52 -20.49 26.90 3.58
CA ASP A 52 -21.07 25.55 3.52
C ASP A 52 -20.69 24.79 2.23
N GLN A 53 -20.60 25.49 1.10
CA GLN A 53 -20.21 24.88 -0.17
C GLN A 53 -18.71 24.52 -0.16
N VAL A 54 -17.87 25.37 0.44
CA VAL A 54 -16.44 25.07 0.63
C VAL A 54 -16.27 23.87 1.54
N ARG A 55 -17.00 23.80 2.66
CA ARG A 55 -16.97 22.66 3.59
C ARG A 55 -17.43 21.38 2.91
N ALA A 56 -18.53 21.42 2.16
CA ALA A 56 -19.04 20.26 1.44
C ALA A 56 -18.07 19.78 0.35
N ALA A 57 -17.49 20.71 -0.43
CA ALA A 57 -16.48 20.39 -1.43
C ALA A 57 -15.23 19.77 -0.80
N TYR A 58 -14.76 20.35 0.30
CA TYR A 58 -13.63 19.82 1.06
C TYR A 58 -13.90 18.41 1.59
N ALA A 59 -15.03 18.20 2.26
CA ALA A 59 -15.42 16.91 2.81
C ALA A 59 -15.53 15.83 1.71
N SER A 60 -16.09 16.20 0.56
CA SER A 60 -16.19 15.31 -0.60
C SER A 60 -14.81 14.91 -1.13
N ILE A 61 -13.89 15.86 -1.27
CA ILE A 61 -12.53 15.59 -1.78
C ILE A 61 -11.74 14.78 -0.75
N ALA A 62 -11.81 15.13 0.53
CA ALA A 62 -11.12 14.43 1.60
C ALA A 62 -11.60 12.97 1.72
N ALA A 63 -12.91 12.73 1.62
CA ALA A 63 -13.46 11.38 1.61
C ALA A 63 -13.00 10.57 0.39
N GLY A 64 -13.03 11.17 -0.80
CA GLY A 64 -12.54 10.52 -2.02
C GLY A 64 -11.04 10.20 -1.97
N LEU A 65 -10.23 11.10 -1.41
CA LEU A 65 -8.81 10.88 -1.21
C LEU A 65 -8.57 9.75 -0.20
N ALA A 66 -9.30 9.72 0.92
CA ALA A 66 -9.19 8.64 1.90
C ALA A 66 -9.50 7.26 1.30
N ASP A 67 -10.55 7.17 0.48
CA ASP A 67 -10.92 5.94 -0.22
C ASP A 67 -9.84 5.48 -1.23
N GLN A 68 -9.29 6.42 -2.01
CA GLN A 68 -8.21 6.13 -2.94
C GLN A 68 -6.93 5.70 -2.22
N VAL A 69 -6.59 6.33 -1.10
CA VAL A 69 -5.44 5.93 -0.29
C VAL A 69 -5.65 4.53 0.30
N ALA A 70 -6.82 4.24 0.87
CA ALA A 70 -7.12 2.92 1.41
C ALA A 70 -7.06 1.83 0.33
N THR A 71 -7.63 2.10 -0.85
CA THR A 71 -7.56 1.20 -2.00
C THR A 71 -6.12 0.99 -2.46
N GLY A 72 -5.34 2.07 -2.62
CA GLY A 72 -3.94 2.01 -3.00
C GLY A 72 -3.11 1.20 -2.00
N ALA A 73 -3.25 1.46 -0.70
CA ALA A 73 -2.58 0.73 0.36
C ALA A 73 -2.90 -0.77 0.30
N GLY A 74 -4.16 -1.15 0.08
CA GLY A 74 -4.56 -2.55 -0.07
C GLY A 74 -3.96 -3.22 -1.30
N VAL A 75 -3.84 -2.51 -2.43
CA VAL A 75 -3.17 -3.04 -3.64
C VAL A 75 -1.69 -3.28 -3.38
N LEU A 76 -0.99 -2.35 -2.73
CA LEU A 76 0.45 -2.50 -2.43
C LEU A 76 0.70 -3.68 -1.48
N ASP A 77 -0.13 -3.85 -0.45
CA ASP A 77 -0.07 -5.01 0.44
C ASP A 77 -0.35 -6.33 -0.30
N GLY A 78 -1.32 -6.31 -1.22
CA GLY A 78 -1.59 -7.45 -2.10
C GLY A 78 -0.37 -7.85 -2.93
N ILE A 79 0.32 -6.89 -3.54
CA ILE A 79 1.55 -7.13 -4.30
C ILE A 79 2.64 -7.71 -3.38
N ALA A 80 2.87 -7.11 -2.22
CA ALA A 80 3.84 -7.59 -1.23
C ALA A 80 3.55 -9.02 -0.78
N THR A 81 2.27 -9.36 -0.56
CA THR A 81 1.83 -10.71 -0.19
C THR A 81 2.06 -11.71 -1.32
N THR A 82 1.76 -11.35 -2.56
CA THR A 82 2.01 -12.20 -3.73
C THR A 82 3.50 -12.47 -3.89
N LEU A 83 4.35 -11.45 -3.84
CA LEU A 83 5.81 -11.62 -3.96
C LEU A 83 6.38 -12.50 -2.84
N THR A 84 5.91 -12.32 -1.61
CA THR A 84 6.29 -13.18 -0.47
C THR A 84 5.90 -14.64 -0.71
N THR A 85 4.68 -14.87 -1.20
CA THR A 85 4.17 -16.21 -1.51
C THR A 85 5.00 -16.87 -2.62
N VAL A 86 5.26 -16.14 -3.70
CA VAL A 86 6.06 -16.64 -4.84
C VAL A 86 7.49 -16.95 -4.42
N ALA A 87 8.13 -16.08 -3.63
CA ALA A 87 9.47 -16.35 -3.11
C ALA A 87 9.52 -17.63 -2.28
N GLY A 88 8.53 -17.87 -1.40
CA GLY A 88 8.43 -19.11 -0.63
C GLY A 88 8.28 -20.35 -1.50
N LEU A 89 7.44 -20.29 -2.54
CA LEU A 89 7.26 -21.41 -3.48
C LEU A 89 8.55 -21.76 -4.21
N TYR A 90 9.35 -20.77 -4.63
CA TYR A 90 10.64 -21.02 -5.28
C TYR A 90 11.67 -21.62 -4.31
N GLU A 91 11.72 -21.13 -3.07
CA GLU A 91 12.60 -21.69 -2.03
C GLU A 91 12.28 -23.15 -1.71
N ASP A 92 10.99 -23.49 -1.62
CA ASP A 92 10.52 -24.86 -1.38
C ASP A 92 10.92 -25.79 -2.55
N VAL A 93 10.71 -25.34 -3.79
CA VAL A 93 11.09 -26.11 -5.00
C VAL A 93 12.61 -26.30 -5.08
N GLU A 94 13.40 -25.26 -4.80
CA GLU A 94 14.86 -25.36 -4.79
C GLU A 94 15.35 -26.35 -3.73
N SER A 95 14.77 -26.31 -2.52
CA SER A 95 15.07 -27.25 -1.44
C SER A 95 14.76 -28.71 -1.84
N ASP A 96 13.60 -28.96 -2.42
CA ASP A 96 13.19 -30.31 -2.85
C ASP A 96 14.12 -30.87 -3.94
N VAL A 97 14.50 -30.03 -4.91
CA VAL A 97 15.45 -30.40 -5.96
C VAL A 97 16.81 -30.74 -5.35
N VAL A 98 17.35 -29.90 -4.45
CA VAL A 98 18.63 -30.16 -3.77
C VAL A 98 18.59 -31.45 -2.94
N GLN A 99 17.48 -31.73 -2.26
CA GLN A 99 17.31 -32.98 -1.51
C GLN A 99 17.23 -34.20 -2.42
N SER A 100 16.60 -34.09 -3.60
CA SER A 100 16.49 -35.18 -4.56
C SER A 100 17.85 -35.62 -5.13
N PHE A 101 18.80 -34.69 -5.30
CA PHE A 101 20.17 -35.00 -5.74
C PHE A 101 21.07 -35.59 -4.65
N ARG A 102 20.66 -35.54 -3.38
CA ARG A 102 21.41 -36.10 -2.24
C ARG A 102 21.00 -37.54 -1.89
N ARG A 103 19.93 -38.07 -2.48
CA ARG A 103 19.50 -39.47 -2.37
C ARG A 103 20.07 -40.31 -3.49
#